data_AF-A0A6I7P049-F1
#
_entry.id   AF-A0A6I7P049-F1
#
_cell.length_a   1.000
_cell.length_b   1.000
_cell.length_c   1.000
_cell.angle_alpha   90.00
_cell.angle_beta   90.00
_cell.angle_gamma   90.00
#
_symmetry.space_group_name_H-M   'P 1'
#
loop_
_entity.id
_entity.type
_entity.pdbx_description
1 polymer ?
#
loop_
_entity_poly.entity_id
_entity_poly.type
_entity_poly.pdbx_seq_one_letter_code
_entity_poly.pdbx_strand_id
1 'polypeptide(L)'
;DLARITGHSRSWVSRRLSLIDKMDEKVSSEIMMGTITSSHARALTKLPRGKQADVARVIINCGLTSRQSDKLVNAFLKAEDEPQRSYILNYPEQILWDDLSDSEKPYDARLSLFGNELMQSTVNVIVGVQLLLSKMDDHRIDLLDETEKVIIIPFFRKASDYAGKLTEATGVLQIDKSKQQQ
;
A
#
# COMPACT_ATOMS: atom_id res chain seq x y z
N ASP A 1 -2.38 -33.54 -19.57
CA ASP A 1 -3.15 -32.29 -19.57
C ASP A 1 -3.09 -31.65 -18.19
N LEU A 2 -2.36 -30.54 -18.04
CA LEU A 2 -2.03 -29.89 -16.74
C LEU A 2 -3.28 -29.54 -15.92
N ALA A 3 -4.36 -29.12 -16.58
CA ALA A 3 -5.66 -28.81 -15.97
C ALA A 3 -6.24 -29.99 -15.17
N ARG A 4 -6.09 -31.22 -15.69
CA ARG A 4 -6.57 -32.45 -15.04
C ARG A 4 -5.75 -32.80 -13.80
N ILE A 5 -4.44 -32.49 -13.82
CA ILE A 5 -3.52 -32.80 -12.72
C ILE A 5 -3.68 -31.79 -11.58
N THR A 6 -3.96 -30.52 -11.89
CA THR A 6 -4.10 -29.46 -10.89
C THR A 6 -5.51 -29.26 -10.38
N GLY A 7 -6.52 -29.95 -10.95
CA GLY A 7 -7.93 -29.77 -10.59
C GLY A 7 -8.51 -28.41 -11.02
N HIS A 8 -7.85 -27.69 -11.92
CA HIS A 8 -8.25 -26.37 -12.38
C HIS A 8 -8.65 -26.35 -13.85
N SER A 9 -9.40 -25.33 -14.27
CA SER A 9 -9.75 -25.15 -15.68
C SER A 9 -8.52 -24.83 -16.54
N ARG A 10 -8.54 -25.18 -17.82
CA ARG A 10 -7.46 -24.81 -18.77
C ARG A 10 -7.20 -23.30 -18.77
N SER A 11 -8.27 -22.49 -18.69
CA SER A 11 -8.18 -21.04 -18.62
C SER A 11 -7.49 -20.55 -17.34
N TRP A 12 -7.64 -21.24 -16.21
CA TRP A 12 -6.90 -20.92 -14.98
C TRP A 12 -5.41 -21.22 -15.15
N VAL A 13 -5.08 -22.41 -15.67
CA VAL A 13 -3.69 -22.84 -15.90
C VAL A 13 -2.97 -21.90 -16.87
N SER A 14 -3.60 -21.57 -17.99
CA SER A 14 -3.03 -20.66 -18.99
C SER A 14 -2.73 -19.27 -18.42
N ARG A 15 -3.62 -18.71 -17.60
CA ARG A 15 -3.38 -17.40 -16.94
C ARG A 15 -2.21 -17.46 -15.97
N ARG A 16 -2.07 -18.54 -15.20
CA ARG A 16 -0.96 -18.70 -14.24
C ARG A 16 0.39 -18.83 -14.96
N LEU A 17 0.45 -19.61 -16.05
CA LEU A 17 1.64 -19.74 -16.89
C LEU A 17 2.00 -18.42 -17.57
N SER A 18 1.02 -17.70 -18.11
CA SER A 18 1.27 -16.39 -18.73
C SER A 18 1.77 -15.36 -17.73
N LEU A 19 1.38 -15.45 -16.46
CA LEU A 19 1.87 -14.54 -15.43
C LEU A 19 3.36 -14.80 -15.16
N ILE A 20 3.76 -16.05 -15.05
CA ILE A 20 5.18 -16.45 -14.90
C ILE A 20 6.00 -15.98 -16.10
N ASP A 21 5.49 -16.21 -17.32
CA ASP A 21 6.19 -15.85 -18.55
C ASP A 21 6.32 -14.34 -18.79
N LYS A 22 5.49 -13.52 -18.14
CA LYS A 22 5.55 -12.04 -18.27
C LYS A 22 6.29 -11.36 -17.13
N MET A 23 6.61 -12.09 -16.07
CA MET A 23 7.21 -11.51 -14.87
C MET A 23 8.72 -11.38 -15.01
N ASP A 24 9.25 -10.30 -14.47
CA ASP A 24 10.68 -10.13 -14.21
C ASP A 24 11.14 -11.08 -13.09
N GLU A 25 12.38 -11.54 -13.16
CA GLU A 25 12.91 -12.54 -12.22
C GLU A 25 12.96 -12.00 -10.78
N LYS A 26 13.31 -10.73 -10.59
CA LYS A 26 13.32 -10.10 -9.26
C LYS A 26 11.92 -10.07 -8.67
N VAL A 27 10.93 -9.69 -9.47
CA VAL A 27 9.53 -9.64 -9.04
C VAL A 27 8.98 -11.04 -8.77
N SER A 28 9.43 -12.05 -9.53
CA SER A 28 9.06 -13.45 -9.30
C SER A 28 9.52 -13.95 -7.93
N SER A 29 10.74 -13.58 -7.51
CA SER A 29 11.25 -13.87 -6.17
C SER A 29 10.42 -13.22 -5.08
N GLU A 30 10.02 -11.96 -5.23
CA GLU A 30 9.13 -11.27 -4.29
C GLU A 30 7.74 -11.93 -4.20
N ILE A 31 7.21 -12.44 -5.30
CA ILE A 31 5.96 -13.20 -5.29
C ILE A 31 6.12 -14.51 -4.49
N MET A 32 7.25 -15.21 -4.64
CA MET A 32 7.53 -16.44 -3.89
C MET A 32 7.70 -16.19 -2.39
N MET A 33 8.28 -15.04 -2.03
CA MET A 33 8.44 -14.59 -0.64
C MET A 33 7.13 -14.09 -0.01
N GLY A 34 6.08 -13.88 -0.82
CA GLY A 34 4.78 -13.39 -0.36
C GLY A 34 4.71 -11.88 -0.12
N THR A 35 5.79 -11.14 -0.40
CA THR A 35 5.84 -9.66 -0.34
C THR A 35 5.01 -9.02 -1.45
N ILE A 36 4.90 -9.69 -2.61
CA ILE A 36 4.03 -9.30 -3.72
C ILE A 36 2.89 -10.32 -3.86
N THR A 37 1.65 -9.84 -3.75
CA THR A 37 0.46 -10.67 -3.92
C THR A 37 0.20 -10.98 -5.40
N SER A 38 -0.64 -11.98 -5.69
CA SER A 38 -1.07 -12.26 -7.07
C SER A 38 -1.80 -11.09 -7.73
N SER A 39 -2.40 -10.20 -6.94
CA SER A 39 -3.09 -9.01 -7.44
C SER A 39 -2.09 -7.93 -7.83
N HIS A 40 -1.05 -7.70 -7.03
CA HIS A 40 0.09 -6.83 -7.39
C HIS A 40 0.79 -7.32 -8.66
N ALA A 41 1.02 -8.64 -8.75
CA ALA A 41 1.60 -9.26 -9.93
C ALA A 41 0.80 -8.97 -11.20
N ARG A 42 -0.54 -9.01 -11.16
CA ARG A 42 -1.38 -8.67 -12.33
C ARG A 42 -1.19 -7.22 -12.78
N ALA A 43 -1.10 -6.28 -11.84
CA ALA A 43 -0.82 -4.88 -12.17
C ALA A 43 0.56 -4.77 -12.86
N LEU A 44 1.59 -5.40 -12.29
CA LEU A 44 2.95 -5.37 -12.81
C LEU A 44 3.09 -6.00 -14.20
N THR A 45 2.31 -7.04 -14.53
CA THR A 45 2.35 -7.65 -15.88
C THR A 45 1.92 -6.73 -17.03
N LYS A 46 1.31 -5.56 -16.73
CA LYS A 46 1.01 -4.53 -17.73
C LYS A 46 2.26 -3.77 -18.18
N LEU A 47 3.33 -3.80 -17.38
CA LEU A 47 4.59 -3.12 -17.66
C LEU A 47 5.54 -4.04 -18.44
N PRO A 48 6.44 -3.47 -19.27
CA PRO A 48 7.60 -4.20 -19.77
C PRO A 48 8.46 -4.73 -18.62
N ARG A 49 9.02 -5.95 -18.77
CA ARG A 49 9.85 -6.61 -17.74
C ARG A 49 10.88 -5.70 -17.09
N GLY A 50 11.65 -4.97 -17.89
CA GLY A 50 12.70 -4.07 -17.42
C GLY A 50 12.23 -2.90 -16.54
N LYS A 51 10.92 -2.64 -16.44
CA LYS A 51 10.33 -1.60 -15.56
C LYS A 51 9.55 -2.18 -14.38
N GLN A 52 9.31 -3.49 -14.36
CA GLN A 52 8.51 -4.12 -13.31
C GLN A 52 9.19 -4.07 -11.94
N ALA A 53 10.51 -4.30 -11.89
CA ALA A 53 11.25 -4.30 -10.63
C ALA A 53 11.25 -2.93 -9.93
N ASP A 54 11.32 -1.84 -10.70
CA ASP A 54 11.32 -0.48 -10.12
C ASP A 54 9.94 -0.12 -9.54
N VAL A 55 8.87 -0.46 -10.24
CA VAL A 55 7.50 -0.25 -9.74
C VAL A 55 7.19 -1.19 -8.57
N ALA A 56 7.65 -2.43 -8.61
CA ALA A 56 7.49 -3.39 -7.51
C ALA A 56 8.15 -2.90 -6.22
N ARG A 57 9.34 -2.27 -6.31
CA ARG A 57 10.02 -1.65 -5.17
C ARG A 57 9.16 -0.60 -4.49
N VAL A 58 8.51 0.27 -5.27
CA VAL A 58 7.60 1.29 -4.74
C VAL A 58 6.37 0.65 -4.08
N ILE A 59 5.79 -0.38 -4.71
CA ILE A 59 4.65 -1.13 -4.13
C ILE A 59 5.00 -1.70 -2.75
N ILE A 60 6.19 -2.31 -2.61
CA ILE A 60 6.65 -2.90 -1.36
C ILE A 60 6.95 -1.82 -0.32
N ASN A 61 7.79 -0.84 -0.66
CA ASN A 61 8.26 0.17 0.28
C ASN A 61 7.13 1.04 0.81
N CYS A 62 6.12 1.34 -0.02
CA CYS A 62 4.98 2.15 0.37
C CYS A 62 3.78 1.31 0.85
N GLY A 63 3.89 -0.02 0.91
CA GLY A 63 2.81 -0.91 1.33
C GLY A 63 1.54 -0.76 0.49
N LEU A 64 1.67 -0.62 -0.83
CA LEU A 64 0.53 -0.28 -1.69
C LEU A 64 -0.48 -1.43 -1.79
N THR A 65 -1.75 -1.06 -1.73
CA THR A 65 -2.85 -1.97 -2.06
C THR A 65 -2.85 -2.33 -3.55
N SER A 66 -3.65 -3.34 -3.93
CA SER A 66 -3.77 -3.73 -5.34
C SER A 66 -4.31 -2.61 -6.23
N ARG A 67 -5.25 -1.79 -5.73
CA ARG A 67 -5.79 -0.66 -6.48
C ARG A 67 -4.80 0.48 -6.61
N GLN A 68 -4.06 0.80 -5.55
CA GLN A 68 -2.96 1.78 -5.61
C GLN A 68 -1.86 1.32 -6.56
N SER A 69 -1.53 0.02 -6.55
CA SER A 69 -0.59 -0.58 -7.49
C SER A 69 -1.04 -0.41 -8.94
N ASP A 70 -2.32 -0.68 -9.24
CA ASP A 70 -2.88 -0.44 -10.59
C ASP A 70 -2.83 1.04 -10.98
N LYS A 71 -3.10 1.95 -10.05
CA LYS A 71 -3.05 3.39 -10.30
C LYS A 71 -1.63 3.86 -10.59
N LEU A 72 -0.65 3.42 -9.79
CA LEU A 72 0.77 3.69 -10.00
C LEU A 72 1.22 3.21 -11.38
N VAL A 73 0.88 1.96 -11.72
CA VAL A 73 1.20 1.37 -13.03
C VAL A 73 0.56 2.16 -14.17
N ASN A 74 -0.71 2.56 -14.04
CA ASN A 74 -1.40 3.34 -15.07
C ASN A 74 -0.76 4.73 -15.24
N ALA A 75 -0.39 5.40 -14.14
CA ALA A 75 0.31 6.68 -14.22
C ALA A 75 1.68 6.52 -14.88
N PHE A 76 2.42 5.48 -14.51
CA PHE A 76 3.72 5.15 -15.10
C PHE A 76 3.63 4.89 -16.62
N LEU A 77 2.59 4.19 -17.06
CA LEU A 77 2.35 3.92 -18.49
C LEU A 77 1.91 5.17 -19.26
N LYS A 78 1.24 6.12 -18.61
CA LYS A 78 0.84 7.41 -19.21
C LYS A 78 2.00 8.41 -19.31
N ALA A 79 3.10 8.19 -18.58
CA ALA A 79 4.24 9.07 -18.63
C ALA A 79 4.98 8.98 -19.97
N GLU A 80 5.17 10.15 -20.59
CA GLU A 80 5.71 10.29 -21.94
C GLU A 80 7.23 10.10 -21.97
N ASP A 81 7.93 10.46 -20.89
CA ASP A 81 9.38 10.43 -20.80
C ASP A 81 9.93 9.80 -19.50
N GLU A 82 11.24 9.55 -19.48
CA GLU A 82 11.92 8.98 -18.30
C GLU A 82 11.97 9.93 -17.08
N PRO A 83 12.16 11.27 -17.23
CA PRO A 83 12.02 12.19 -16.11
C PRO A 83 10.67 12.09 -15.40
N GLN A 84 9.57 12.03 -16.13
CA GLN A 84 8.23 11.90 -15.57
C GLN A 84 8.03 10.54 -14.89
N ARG A 85 8.55 9.46 -15.48
CA ARG A 85 8.55 8.13 -14.84
C ARG A 85 9.35 8.14 -13.53
N SER A 86 10.52 8.77 -13.54
CA SER A 86 11.35 8.92 -12.34
C SER A 86 10.64 9.74 -11.26
N TYR A 87 9.99 10.84 -11.64
CA TYR A 87 9.17 11.64 -10.73
C TYR A 87 8.05 10.78 -10.10
N ILE A 88 7.35 9.98 -10.91
CA ILE A 88 6.29 9.08 -10.45
C ILE A 88 6.78 8.07 -9.41
N LEU A 89 7.97 7.51 -9.61
CA LEU A 89 8.53 6.52 -8.69
C LEU A 89 9.10 7.14 -7.41
N ASN A 90 9.62 8.37 -7.48
CA ASN A 90 10.20 9.07 -6.33
C ASN A 90 9.15 9.79 -5.48
N TYR A 91 8.01 10.15 -6.08
CA TYR A 91 6.91 10.86 -5.42
C TYR A 91 5.56 10.17 -5.67
N PRO A 92 5.41 8.87 -5.31
CA PRO A 92 4.17 8.13 -5.54
C PRO A 92 2.96 8.77 -4.83
N GLU A 93 3.18 9.54 -3.76
CA GLU A 93 2.18 10.39 -3.11
C GLU A 93 1.28 11.14 -4.06
N GLN A 94 1.92 11.88 -4.95
CA GLN A 94 1.27 12.92 -5.75
C GLN A 94 0.30 12.30 -6.76
N ILE A 95 0.34 10.97 -6.90
CA ILE A 95 -0.45 10.20 -7.84
C ILE A 95 -1.49 9.36 -7.09
N LEU A 96 -1.07 8.81 -5.95
CA LEU A 96 -1.85 7.83 -5.21
C LEU A 96 -2.84 8.48 -4.25
N TRP A 97 -2.53 9.66 -3.72
CA TRP A 97 -3.27 10.28 -2.61
C TRP A 97 -4.16 11.46 -3.00
N ASP A 98 -4.23 11.81 -4.29
CA ASP A 98 -5.25 12.73 -4.85
C ASP A 98 -6.69 12.21 -4.73
N ASP A 99 -6.86 10.95 -4.30
CA ASP A 99 -8.08 10.15 -4.51
C ASP A 99 -8.49 9.41 -3.23
N LEU A 100 -8.12 9.94 -2.07
CA LEU A 100 -8.60 9.49 -0.76
C LEU A 100 -10.14 9.56 -0.65
N SER A 101 -10.86 10.10 -1.65
CA SER A 101 -12.32 10.06 -1.73
C SER A 101 -12.91 8.82 -2.44
N ASP A 102 -12.15 8.07 -3.26
CA ASP A 102 -12.74 7.17 -4.27
C ASP A 102 -12.28 5.70 -4.23
N SER A 103 -11.41 5.29 -3.30
CA SER A 103 -11.24 3.85 -3.01
C SER A 103 -12.57 3.28 -2.49
N GLU A 104 -13.00 2.10 -2.96
CA GLU A 104 -14.13 1.37 -2.33
C GLU A 104 -13.85 1.32 -0.84
N LYS A 105 -14.59 2.14 -0.09
CA LYS A 105 -14.40 2.30 1.34
C LYS A 105 -14.54 0.91 1.94
N PRO A 106 -13.60 0.45 2.81
CA PRO A 106 -13.81 -0.79 3.54
C PRO A 106 -15.21 -0.71 4.13
N TYR A 107 -16.07 -1.65 3.71
CA TYR A 107 -17.46 -1.70 4.14
C TYR A 107 -17.68 -3.08 4.73
N ASP A 108 -18.00 -3.11 6.02
CA ASP A 108 -18.37 -4.31 6.76
C ASP A 108 -19.86 -4.24 7.08
N ALA A 109 -20.63 -5.17 6.52
CA ALA A 109 -22.08 -5.26 6.71
C ALA A 109 -22.49 -5.55 8.17
N ARG A 110 -21.55 -5.98 9.02
CA ARG A 110 -21.77 -6.18 10.46
C ARG A 110 -21.67 -4.88 11.25
N LEU A 111 -21.06 -3.84 10.68
CA LEU A 111 -20.91 -2.54 11.31
C LEU A 111 -22.10 -1.64 10.97
N SER A 112 -22.45 -0.76 11.91
CA SER A 112 -23.37 0.34 11.61
C SER A 112 -22.77 1.29 10.57
N LEU A 113 -23.58 2.20 10.03
CA LEU A 113 -23.08 3.26 9.14
C LEU A 113 -21.94 4.04 9.81
N PHE A 114 -22.15 4.47 11.06
CA PHE A 114 -21.13 5.16 11.85
C PHE A 114 -19.90 4.28 12.13
N GLY A 115 -20.08 2.98 12.37
CA GLY A 115 -18.97 2.05 12.54
C GLY A 115 -18.10 1.92 11.27
N ASN A 116 -18.73 1.93 10.10
CA ASN A 116 -18.03 1.95 8.81
C ASN A 116 -17.30 3.28 8.56
N GLU A 117 -17.92 4.41 8.91
CA GLU A 117 -17.26 5.72 8.85
C GLU A 117 -16.02 5.81 9.76
N LEU A 118 -16.12 5.26 10.96
CA LEU A 118 -15.01 5.19 11.91
C LEU A 118 -13.90 4.25 11.41
N MET A 119 -14.27 3.10 10.85
CA MET A 119 -13.32 2.16 10.22
C MET A 119 -12.57 2.83 9.06
N GLN A 120 -13.27 3.55 8.17
CA GLN A 120 -12.62 4.29 7.09
C GLN A 120 -11.65 5.35 7.61
N SER A 121 -12.08 6.11 8.61
CA SER A 121 -11.24 7.15 9.23
C SER A 121 -9.98 6.55 9.86
N THR A 122 -10.12 5.38 10.49
CA THR A 122 -8.99 4.65 11.11
C THR A 122 -8.01 4.15 10.04
N VAL A 123 -8.51 3.61 8.92
CA VAL A 123 -7.66 3.17 7.80
C VAL A 123 -6.85 4.34 7.24
N ASN A 124 -7.45 5.52 7.10
CA ASN A 124 -6.73 6.71 6.63
C ASN A 124 -5.58 7.09 7.58
N VAL A 125 -5.81 7.01 8.91
CA VAL A 125 -4.75 7.25 9.90
C VAL A 125 -3.65 6.20 9.79
N ILE A 126 -3.99 4.91 9.69
CA ILE A 126 -3.00 3.83 9.56
C ILE A 126 -2.10 4.05 8.35
N VAL A 127 -2.69 4.32 7.18
CA VAL A 127 -1.93 4.56 5.94
C VAL A 127 -1.04 5.79 6.08
N GLY A 128 -1.55 6.89 6.64
CA GLY A 128 -0.76 8.10 6.87
C GLY A 128 0.43 7.87 7.79
N VAL A 129 0.25 7.10 8.88
CA VAL A 129 1.32 6.74 9.81
C VAL A 129 2.35 5.84 9.13
N GLN A 130 1.93 4.80 8.40
CA GLN A 130 2.84 3.91 7.68
C GLN A 130 3.71 4.67 6.67
N LEU A 131 3.10 5.58 5.91
CA LEU A 131 3.84 6.44 4.99
C LEU A 131 4.89 7.29 5.72
N LEU A 132 4.47 7.95 6.81
CA LEU A 132 5.36 8.81 7.59
C LEU A 132 6.54 8.00 8.15
N LEU A 133 6.28 6.81 8.69
CA LEU A 133 7.32 5.90 9.17
C LEU A 133 8.28 5.48 8.05
N SER A 134 7.79 5.18 6.85
CA SER A 134 8.69 4.85 5.73
C SER A 134 9.61 6.02 5.34
N LYS A 135 9.14 7.27 5.50
CA LYS A 135 9.97 8.46 5.28
C LYS A 135 10.98 8.66 6.41
N MET A 136 10.63 8.27 7.63
CA MET A 136 11.53 8.32 8.79
C MET A 136 12.67 7.29 8.69
N ASP A 137 12.44 6.17 7.99
CA ASP A 137 13.45 5.13 7.73
C ASP A 137 14.41 5.50 6.58
N ASP A 138 14.20 6.62 5.89
CA ASP A 138 15.04 7.08 4.79
C ASP A 138 16.30 7.78 5.32
N HIS A 139 17.48 7.37 4.84
CA HIS A 139 18.79 7.97 5.18
C HIS A 139 18.86 9.50 5.02
N ARG A 140 17.99 10.11 4.19
CA ARG A 140 17.92 11.57 4.01
C ARG A 140 17.44 12.30 5.27
N ILE A 141 16.81 11.61 6.22
CA ILE A 141 16.44 12.18 7.52
C ILE A 141 17.69 12.68 8.27
N ASP A 142 18.80 11.95 8.16
CA ASP A 142 20.08 12.33 8.78
C ASP A 142 20.75 13.52 8.08
N LEU A 143 20.29 13.87 6.87
CA LEU A 143 20.81 14.98 6.08
C LEU A 143 20.08 16.30 6.33
N LEU A 144 18.98 16.28 7.10
CA LEU A 144 18.23 17.50 7.42
C LEU A 144 19.10 18.46 8.23
N ASP A 145 19.12 19.73 7.83
CA ASP A 145 19.82 20.76 8.58
C ASP A 145 19.03 21.22 9.83
N GLU A 146 19.65 22.02 10.69
CA GLU A 146 19.00 22.50 11.91
C GLU A 146 17.78 23.38 11.65
N THR A 147 17.74 24.11 10.54
CA THR A 147 16.59 24.94 10.17
C THR A 147 15.40 24.06 9.81
N GLU A 148 15.63 23.03 8.99
CA GLU A 148 14.61 22.05 8.60
C GLU A 148 14.08 21.30 9.82
N LYS A 149 14.96 20.85 10.73
CA LYS A 149 14.56 20.19 11.97
C LYS A 149 13.67 21.09 12.83
N VAL A 150 14.04 22.36 13.01
CA VAL A 150 13.24 23.33 13.79
C VAL A 150 11.85 23.52 13.19
N ILE A 151 11.72 23.51 11.86
CA ILE A 151 10.44 23.63 11.17
C ILE A 151 9.60 22.36 11.35
N ILE A 152 10.20 21.17 11.23
CA ILE A 152 9.47 19.91 11.13
C ILE A 152 9.12 19.33 12.52
N ILE A 153 10.00 19.44 13.51
CA ILE A 153 9.81 18.88 14.87
C ILE A 153 8.46 19.24 15.51
N PRO A 154 7.96 20.49 15.45
CA PRO A 154 6.66 20.85 16.00
C PRO A 154 5.49 20.06 15.41
N PHE A 155 5.54 19.71 14.12
CA PHE A 155 4.51 18.90 13.48
C PHE A 155 4.52 17.45 14.01
N PHE A 156 5.70 16.87 14.18
CA PHE A 156 5.83 15.54 14.80
C PHE A 156 5.33 15.52 16.24
N ARG A 157 5.67 16.54 17.05
CA ARG A 157 5.14 16.64 18.42
C ARG A 157 3.62 16.67 18.43
N LYS A 158 3.03 17.50 17.57
CA LYS A 158 1.57 17.60 17.45
C LYS A 158 0.94 16.28 16.99
N ALA A 159 1.57 15.56 16.05
CA ALA A 159 1.11 14.24 15.62
C ALA A 159 1.16 13.22 16.78
N SER A 160 2.24 13.21 17.56
CA SER A 160 2.36 12.36 18.76
C SER A 160 1.29 12.68 19.81
N ASP A 161 1.00 13.97 20.05
CA ASP A 161 -0.06 14.37 20.98
C ASP A 161 -1.43 13.83 20.54
N TYR A 162 -1.73 13.88 19.24
CA TYR A 162 -2.97 13.30 18.71
C TYR A 162 -3.00 11.78 18.80
N ALA A 163 -1.86 11.10 18.61
CA ALA A 163 -1.78 9.66 18.82
C ALA A 163 -2.07 9.28 20.29
N GLY A 164 -1.59 10.09 21.25
CA GLY A 164 -1.92 9.95 22.67
C GLY A 164 -3.43 10.10 22.93
N LYS A 165 -4.05 11.18 22.42
CA LYS A 165 -5.49 11.40 22.54
C LYS A 165 -6.32 10.28 21.89
N LEU A 166 -5.87 9.76 20.76
CA LEU A 166 -6.53 8.63 20.09
C LEU A 166 -6.44 7.35 20.95
N THR A 167 -5.31 7.13 21.61
CA THR A 167 -5.11 6.00 22.54
C THR A 167 -6.07 6.10 23.73
N GLU A 168 -6.20 7.29 24.34
CA GLU A 168 -7.17 7.53 25.42
C GLU A 168 -8.61 7.31 24.95
N ALA A 169 -8.98 7.88 23.80
CA ALA A 169 -10.33 7.80 23.25
C ALA A 169 -10.72 6.37 22.86
N THR A 170 -9.77 5.54 22.39
CA THR A 170 -10.03 4.13 22.04
C THR A 170 -10.11 3.22 23.26
N GLY A 171 -9.65 3.67 24.43
CA GLY A 171 -9.79 2.94 25.70
C GLY A 171 -11.25 2.58 26.02
N VAL A 172 -12.22 3.43 25.63
CA VAL A 172 -13.65 3.17 25.86
C VAL A 172 -14.22 2.05 24.98
N LEU A 173 -13.51 1.66 23.92
CA LEU A 173 -13.89 0.59 22.99
C LEU A 173 -13.34 -0.77 23.44
N GLN A 174 -12.52 -0.82 24.50
CA GLN A 174 -12.01 -2.07 25.05
C GLN A 174 -13.18 -2.85 25.69
N ILE A 175 -13.51 -4.01 25.10
CA ILE A 175 -14.50 -4.91 25.68
C ILE A 175 -13.87 -5.60 26.89
N ASP A 176 -14.41 -5.31 28.07
CA ASP A 176 -14.02 -5.92 29.33
C ASP A 176 -14.21 -7.44 29.24
N LYS A 177 -13.09 -8.20 29.24
CA LYS A 177 -13.10 -9.68 29.11
C LYS A 177 -13.77 -10.39 30.30
N SER A 178 -14.22 -9.64 31.30
CA SER A 178 -14.74 -10.12 32.58
C SER A 178 -16.23 -10.49 32.58
N LYS A 179 -16.97 -10.31 31.47
CA LYS A 179 -18.41 -10.65 31.37
C LYS A 179 -18.78 -11.86 30.50
N GLN A 180 -17.80 -12.62 29.99
CA GLN A 180 -18.07 -13.84 29.19
C GLN A 180 -17.97 -15.16 29.97
N GLN A 181 -17.95 -15.12 31.30
CA GLN A 181 -18.10 -16.30 32.15
C GLN A 181 -19.23 -16.09 33.17
N GLN A 182 -20.47 -16.22 32.72
CA GLN A 182 -21.61 -16.54 33.59
C GLN A 182 -22.69 -17.26 32.79
#